data_AF-A0A7V0T687-F1
#
_entry.id   AF-A0A7V0T687-F1
#
_cell.length_a   1.000
_cell.length_b   1.000
_cell.length_c   1.000
_cell.angle_alpha   90.00
_cell.angle_beta   90.00
_cell.angle_gamma   90.00
#
_symmetry.space_group_name_H-M   'P 1'
#
loop_
_entity.id
_entity.type
_entity.pdbx_description
1 polymer ?
#
loop_
_entity_poly.entity_id
_entity_poly.type
_entity_poly.pdbx_seq_one_letter_code
_entity_poly.pdbx_strand_id
1 'polypeptide(L)'
;MSSCQRSFLPCIVVGLLSVGRHYLLDSRTPRKMSIVFQQPHHPYNQYDFTTWPSESACFRALWFRGEEACYINARDTAGINLVRQHIANGYTCVIGIQVWGNFDNIRSFGNIYSSSERYGTMRGWHAVTIVGYDDTLTTADGPGAFRVANSWGTGWGDAGWFWMTYAAVMDEQMSGRQVEFVRDRIGYEPVLVGRVTISHPTRDRVGLELGVAPVGMPPWFYEFRSWRRAHLDRPFPANAIVFDLSDGAEFLVGNDEDRLFLGAWDDVNDSAAGTITGFSVEHLEWGTSGTSPEPPVEIPDGGGPVFIEAGLPAAGVADRPEARLPKPAPHLGPTIARGVLNLAGLGHNPDSRSGIGLCPAPVLLDAAGRKVMDLQPGKNDIRHLAPGVYFVQAEGQWSEGSRAKVVIQR
;
A
#
# COMPACT_ATOMS: atom_id res chain seq x y z
N MET A 1 10.72 -18.53 24.43
CA MET A 1 10.20 -17.37 23.66
C MET A 1 10.91 -17.30 22.31
N SER A 2 10.75 -18.31 21.47
CA SER A 2 11.51 -18.49 20.23
C SER A 2 10.60 -18.62 19.02
N SER A 3 11.00 -17.94 17.95
CA SER A 3 10.68 -18.22 16.54
C SER A 3 9.21 -18.19 16.11
N CYS A 4 8.75 -17.02 15.67
CA CYS A 4 7.71 -16.94 14.63
C CYS A 4 7.87 -15.67 13.77
N GLN A 5 9.11 -15.30 13.45
CA GLN A 5 9.43 -14.32 12.41
C GLN A 5 10.38 -15.00 11.43
N ARG A 6 9.82 -15.75 10.47
CA ARG A 6 10.59 -16.34 9.37
C ARG A 6 9.95 -15.94 8.04
N SER A 7 10.70 -15.10 7.33
CA SER A 7 10.89 -14.90 5.88
C SER A 7 9.71 -14.58 4.94
N PHE A 8 9.39 -13.30 4.76
CA PHE A 8 8.60 -12.81 3.62
C PHE A 8 9.35 -13.02 2.28
N LEU A 9 8.61 -13.44 1.24
CA LEU A 9 9.07 -13.69 -0.13
C LEU A 9 9.70 -12.43 -0.80
N PRO A 10 10.58 -12.60 -1.81
CA PRO A 10 11.56 -11.58 -2.22
C PRO A 10 11.03 -10.34 -2.95
N CYS A 11 9.73 -10.19 -3.21
CA CYS A 11 9.17 -9.01 -3.90
C CYS A 11 7.77 -8.57 -3.40
N ILE A 12 7.32 -8.97 -2.21
CA ILE A 12 5.97 -8.60 -1.73
C ILE A 12 6.10 -7.84 -0.41
N VAL A 13 5.74 -6.55 -0.50
CA VAL A 13 5.44 -5.60 0.57
C VAL A 13 6.08 -5.88 1.93
N VAL A 14 7.23 -5.25 2.18
CA VAL A 14 7.59 -4.89 3.56
C VAL A 14 6.55 -3.87 4.02
N GLY A 15 5.52 -4.31 4.73
CA GLY A 15 4.40 -3.46 5.13
C GLY A 15 3.09 -4.19 5.36
N LEU A 16 2.92 -5.39 4.81
CA LEU A 16 1.75 -6.23 5.03
C LEU A 16 2.18 -7.47 5.83
N LEU A 17 2.14 -7.33 7.16
CA LEU A 17 1.52 -8.29 8.10
C LEU A 17 2.14 -8.21 9.50
N SER A 18 1.30 -7.76 10.43
CA SER A 18 1.46 -8.02 11.86
C SER A 18 1.08 -9.44 12.14
N VAL A 19 1.98 -10.21 12.74
CA VAL A 19 1.56 -11.40 13.46
C VAL A 19 2.30 -11.60 14.75
N GLY A 20 1.54 -11.43 15.83
CA GLY A 20 2.04 -11.31 17.18
C GLY A 20 2.38 -9.86 17.54
N ARG A 21 1.41 -9.14 18.11
CA ARG A 21 1.58 -7.96 18.98
C ARG A 21 2.54 -6.85 18.51
N HIS A 22 2.73 -6.68 17.19
CA HIS A 22 3.41 -5.53 16.59
C HIS A 22 2.65 -5.12 15.33
N TYR A 23 1.80 -4.11 15.44
CA TYR A 23 0.88 -3.69 14.37
C TYR A 23 1.56 -2.69 13.43
N LEU A 24 1.67 -3.05 12.14
CA LEU A 24 1.99 -2.12 11.03
C LEU A 24 0.76 -1.79 10.17
N LEU A 25 -0.40 -2.33 10.50
CA LEU A 25 -1.70 -1.86 10.04
C LEU A 25 -2.52 -1.49 11.28
N ASP A 26 -2.70 -0.19 11.50
CA ASP A 26 -3.69 0.34 12.43
C ASP A 26 -4.96 0.62 11.64
N SER A 27 -6.02 -0.17 11.88
CA SER A 27 -7.32 -0.01 11.24
C SER A 27 -8.05 1.29 11.62
N ARG A 28 -7.46 2.15 12.46
CA ARG A 28 -8.06 3.40 12.93
C ARG A 28 -7.47 4.67 12.31
N THR A 29 -6.39 4.57 11.51
CA THR A 29 -5.83 5.73 10.80
C THR A 29 -5.73 5.47 9.28
N PRO A 30 -6.61 6.06 8.45
CA PRO A 30 -6.79 5.70 7.03
C PRO A 30 -5.64 6.11 6.08
N ARG A 31 -4.54 6.66 6.61
CA ARG A 31 -3.42 7.19 5.81
C ARG A 31 -2.09 6.72 6.40
N LYS A 32 -1.71 5.45 6.24
CA LYS A 32 -0.37 5.00 6.69
C LYS A 32 0.37 4.19 5.63
N MET A 33 1.64 4.57 5.51
CA MET A 33 2.67 4.20 4.56
C MET A 33 2.86 2.68 4.46
N SER A 34 2.62 2.11 3.29
CA SER A 34 3.22 0.83 2.91
C SER A 34 4.58 1.14 2.25
N ILE A 35 5.70 0.82 2.91
CA ILE A 35 7.05 1.15 2.43
C ILE A 35 7.78 -0.13 2.06
N VAL A 36 7.82 -0.46 0.77
CA VAL A 36 8.47 -1.69 0.32
C VAL A 36 9.97 -1.48 0.15
N PHE A 37 10.77 -2.13 1.00
CA PHE A 37 12.22 -2.20 0.82
C PHE A 37 12.59 -3.38 -0.09
N GLN A 38 13.32 -3.10 -1.15
CA GLN A 38 13.86 -4.15 -2.03
C GLN A 38 15.01 -4.90 -1.34
N GLN A 39 15.00 -6.23 -1.43
CA GLN A 39 15.97 -7.15 -0.80
C GLN A 39 17.46 -6.81 -1.02
N PRO A 40 17.97 -6.42 -2.21
CA PRO A 40 19.39 -6.07 -2.36
C PRO A 40 19.80 -4.82 -1.56
N HIS A 41 18.83 -4.04 -1.07
CA HIS A 41 19.06 -2.77 -0.40
C HIS A 41 18.79 -2.82 1.11
N HIS A 42 18.13 -3.87 1.58
CA HIS A 42 18.01 -4.24 2.99
C HIS A 42 17.74 -5.76 3.07
N PRO A 43 18.79 -6.60 3.03
CA PRO A 43 18.62 -8.04 2.90
C PRO A 43 17.96 -8.64 4.13
N TYR A 44 17.13 -9.65 3.92
CA TYR A 44 16.49 -10.35 5.02
C TYR A 44 17.52 -11.02 5.93
N ASN A 45 17.43 -10.74 7.23
CA ASN A 45 18.16 -11.43 8.27
C ASN A 45 17.22 -11.74 9.43
N GLN A 46 16.92 -13.02 9.64
CA GLN A 46 16.00 -13.46 10.71
C GLN A 46 16.49 -13.11 12.13
N TYR A 47 17.78 -12.79 12.28
CA TYR A 47 18.38 -12.38 13.55
C TYR A 47 18.51 -10.87 13.70
N ASP A 48 18.18 -10.11 12.65
CA ASP A 48 18.24 -8.66 12.65
C ASP A 48 16.92 -8.05 12.15
N PHE A 49 16.04 -7.83 13.12
CA PHE A 49 14.76 -7.15 12.94
C PHE A 49 14.77 -5.74 13.57
N THR A 50 15.95 -5.26 14.00
CA THR A 50 16.09 -4.00 14.76
C THR A 50 16.91 -2.94 14.04
N THR A 51 17.80 -3.34 13.14
CA THR A 51 18.58 -2.40 12.33
C THR A 51 17.65 -1.54 11.47
N TRP A 52 17.95 -0.25 11.42
CA TRP A 52 17.20 0.68 10.62
C TRP A 52 17.67 0.63 9.15
N PRO A 53 16.77 0.75 8.15
CA PRO A 53 17.18 0.78 6.76
C PRO A 53 18.08 1.97 6.42
N SER A 54 19.02 1.79 5.49
CA SER A 54 19.83 2.91 5.00
C SER A 54 18.95 4.00 4.36
N GLU A 55 19.44 5.24 4.35
CA GLU A 55 18.76 6.36 3.69
C GLU A 55 18.38 6.04 2.23
N SER A 56 19.32 5.45 1.48
CA SER A 56 19.07 5.04 0.09
C SER A 56 17.97 3.99 -0.04
N ALA A 57 17.84 3.09 0.94
CA ALA A 57 16.78 2.09 0.97
C ALA A 57 15.43 2.75 1.26
N CYS A 58 15.37 3.70 2.20
CA CYS A 58 14.17 4.50 2.47
C CYS A 58 13.74 5.30 1.24
N PHE A 59 14.68 5.98 0.57
CA PHE A 59 14.39 6.78 -0.62
C PHE A 59 13.85 5.94 -1.79
N ARG A 60 14.43 4.76 -2.05
CA ARG A 60 13.89 3.84 -3.08
C ARG A 60 12.49 3.34 -2.75
N ALA A 61 12.21 3.16 -1.46
CA ALA A 61 10.94 2.60 -1.03
C ALA A 61 9.75 3.57 -1.21
N LEU A 62 10.01 4.87 -1.38
CA LEU A 62 8.97 5.88 -1.66
C LEU A 62 8.18 5.55 -2.94
N TRP A 63 8.84 4.96 -3.95
CA TRP A 63 8.21 4.57 -5.22
C TRP A 63 7.18 3.45 -5.10
N PHE A 64 7.15 2.75 -3.97
CA PHE A 64 6.25 1.62 -3.73
C PHE A 64 5.15 1.94 -2.71
N ARG A 65 4.86 3.23 -2.52
CA ARG A 65 3.81 3.69 -1.61
C ARG A 65 2.43 3.24 -2.10
N GLY A 66 1.74 2.48 -1.24
CA GLY A 66 0.32 2.16 -1.41
C GLY A 66 -0.59 3.39 -1.24
N GLU A 67 -1.77 3.34 -1.84
CA GLU A 67 -2.79 4.39 -1.74
C GLU A 67 -3.51 4.31 -0.40
N GLU A 68 -4.07 3.13 -0.11
CA GLU A 68 -4.95 2.91 1.02
C GLU A 68 -4.84 1.45 1.47
N ALA A 69 -4.81 1.22 2.78
CA ALA A 69 -5.01 -0.12 3.34
C ALA A 69 -6.51 -0.43 3.40
N CYS A 70 -6.91 -1.56 2.82
CA CYS A 70 -8.28 -2.00 2.75
C CYS A 70 -8.43 -3.38 3.40
N TYR A 71 -9.67 -3.76 3.72
CA TYR A 71 -9.96 -5.11 4.20
C TYR A 71 -11.30 -5.63 3.70
N ILE A 72 -11.42 -6.95 3.64
CA ILE A 72 -12.64 -7.71 3.40
C ILE A 72 -12.96 -8.47 4.69
N ASN A 73 -14.18 -8.28 5.18
CA ASN A 73 -14.70 -9.07 6.29
C ASN A 73 -15.09 -10.46 5.78
N ALA A 74 -14.35 -11.49 6.20
CA ALA A 74 -14.50 -12.87 5.72
C ALA A 74 -15.16 -13.78 6.77
N ARG A 75 -16.17 -13.28 7.49
CA ARG A 75 -16.90 -14.03 8.54
C ARG A 75 -17.97 -14.98 8.00
N ASP A 76 -18.39 -14.79 6.76
CA ASP A 76 -19.46 -15.55 6.12
C ASP A 76 -19.16 -15.79 4.62
N THR A 77 -20.06 -16.53 3.97
CA THR A 77 -19.95 -16.85 2.55
C THR A 77 -19.90 -15.61 1.65
N ALA A 78 -20.57 -14.51 2.01
CA ALA A 78 -20.51 -13.28 1.22
C ALA A 78 -19.10 -12.68 1.28
N GLY A 79 -18.48 -12.67 2.46
CA GLY A 79 -17.09 -12.30 2.65
C GLY A 79 -16.12 -13.17 1.85
N ILE A 80 -16.29 -14.49 1.90
CA ILE A 80 -15.49 -15.43 1.09
C ILE A 80 -15.62 -15.13 -0.40
N ASN A 81 -16.83 -14.83 -0.88
CA ASN A 81 -17.07 -14.48 -2.28
C ASN A 81 -16.35 -13.19 -2.68
N LEU A 82 -16.28 -12.19 -1.79
CA LEU A 82 -15.51 -10.96 -2.04
C LEU A 82 -14.02 -11.24 -2.12
N VAL A 83 -13.48 -12.11 -1.25
CA VAL A 83 -12.07 -12.52 -1.32
C VAL A 83 -11.79 -13.26 -2.63
N ARG A 84 -12.65 -14.20 -3.03
CA ARG A 84 -12.52 -14.92 -4.32
C ARG A 84 -12.55 -13.95 -5.50
N GLN A 85 -13.47 -12.98 -5.49
CA GLN A 85 -13.54 -11.95 -6.53
C GLN A 85 -12.26 -11.10 -6.57
N HIS A 86 -11.71 -10.74 -5.42
CA HIS A 86 -10.44 -9.99 -5.34
C HIS A 86 -9.28 -10.77 -5.97
N ILE A 87 -9.18 -12.06 -5.67
CA ILE A 87 -8.20 -12.96 -6.30
C ILE A 87 -8.45 -13.10 -7.80
N ALA A 88 -9.70 -13.28 -8.22
CA ALA A 88 -10.09 -13.40 -9.64
C ALA A 88 -9.78 -12.12 -10.44
N ASN A 89 -9.80 -10.96 -9.79
CA ASN A 89 -9.38 -9.68 -10.38
C ASN A 89 -7.85 -9.56 -10.56
N GLY A 90 -7.08 -10.58 -10.15
CA GLY A 90 -5.63 -10.62 -10.30
C GLY A 90 -4.85 -10.02 -9.12
N TYR A 91 -5.53 -9.71 -8.01
CA TYR A 91 -4.90 -9.14 -6.83
C TYR A 91 -4.68 -10.20 -5.75
N THR A 92 -3.57 -10.12 -5.03
CA THR A 92 -3.37 -10.93 -3.82
C THR A 92 -3.94 -10.23 -2.60
N CYS A 93 -4.18 -11.00 -1.55
CA CYS A 93 -4.56 -10.46 -0.25
C CYS A 93 -3.94 -11.29 0.86
N VAL A 94 -4.12 -10.83 2.09
CA VAL A 94 -3.33 -11.22 3.23
C VAL A 94 -4.28 -11.53 4.38
N ILE A 95 -3.98 -12.55 5.17
CA ILE A 95 -4.83 -12.93 6.31
C ILE A 95 -4.00 -13.34 7.51
N GLY A 96 -4.43 -12.90 8.69
CA GLY A 96 -3.95 -13.42 9.97
C GLY A 96 -4.66 -14.73 10.33
N ILE A 97 -3.88 -15.76 10.63
CA ILE A 97 -4.31 -17.11 11.01
C ILE A 97 -3.78 -17.46 12.41
N GLN A 98 -4.50 -18.31 13.13
CA GLN A 98 -3.96 -18.98 14.31
C GLN A 98 -3.21 -20.22 13.86
N VAL A 99 -1.98 -20.41 14.35
CA VAL A 99 -1.18 -21.60 14.08
C VAL A 99 -1.44 -22.64 15.16
N TRP A 100 -2.05 -23.74 14.75
CA TRP A 100 -2.24 -24.94 15.57
C TRP A 100 -1.15 -25.98 15.28
N GLY A 101 -0.92 -26.92 16.21
CA GLY A 101 0.22 -27.85 16.16
C GLY A 101 0.30 -28.70 14.88
N ASN A 102 -0.83 -29.03 14.25
CA ASN A 102 -0.82 -29.74 12.96
C ASN A 102 -0.19 -28.94 11.81
N PHE A 103 -0.18 -27.61 11.90
CA PHE A 103 0.37 -26.75 10.86
C PHE A 103 1.90 -26.93 10.69
N ASP A 104 2.63 -27.32 11.75
CA ASP A 104 4.07 -27.59 11.66
C ASP A 104 4.39 -28.70 10.64
N ASN A 105 3.49 -29.67 10.49
CA ASN A 105 3.61 -30.80 9.58
C ASN A 105 2.36 -30.95 8.70
N ILE A 106 1.95 -29.86 8.06
CA ILE A 106 0.73 -29.79 7.23
C ILE A 106 0.69 -30.84 6.11
N ARG A 107 1.84 -31.38 5.68
CA ARG A 107 1.93 -32.49 4.72
C ARG A 107 1.19 -33.73 5.16
N SER A 108 1.14 -34.01 6.47
CA SER A 108 0.40 -35.15 7.02
C SER A 108 -1.12 -34.96 6.95
N PHE A 109 -1.57 -33.76 6.62
CA PHE A 109 -2.97 -33.33 6.46
C PHE A 109 -3.25 -32.91 5.01
N GLY A 110 -2.54 -33.53 4.04
CA GLY A 110 -2.75 -33.27 2.62
C GLY A 110 -2.36 -31.85 2.16
N ASN A 111 -1.60 -31.10 2.97
CA ASN A 111 -1.34 -29.67 2.78
C ASN A 111 -2.61 -28.81 2.82
N ILE A 112 -3.67 -29.28 3.49
CA ILE A 112 -4.93 -28.55 3.67
C ILE A 112 -5.07 -28.19 5.15
N TYR A 113 -5.33 -26.91 5.41
CA TYR A 113 -5.58 -26.37 6.73
C TYR A 113 -7.07 -26.11 6.90
N SER A 114 -7.70 -26.95 7.71
CA SER A 114 -9.15 -27.06 7.90
C SER A 114 -9.54 -26.77 9.35
N SER A 115 -10.77 -26.29 9.55
CA SER A 115 -11.35 -26.04 10.88
C SER A 115 -11.64 -27.36 11.60
N SER A 116 -12.14 -28.38 10.87
CA SER A 116 -12.44 -29.71 11.42
C SER A 116 -11.21 -30.51 11.85
N GLU A 117 -10.02 -30.23 11.32
CA GLU A 117 -8.78 -30.94 11.66
C GLU A 117 -7.82 -30.07 12.48
N ARG A 118 -8.38 -29.23 13.36
CA ARG A 118 -7.60 -28.42 14.29
C ARG A 118 -7.02 -29.28 15.42
N TYR A 119 -5.74 -29.60 15.34
CA TYR A 119 -5.05 -30.47 16.30
C TYR A 119 -3.88 -29.79 17.04
N GLY A 120 -3.62 -30.28 18.24
CA GLY A 120 -2.52 -29.81 19.09
C GLY A 120 -2.85 -28.51 19.81
N THR A 121 -1.82 -27.80 20.25
CA THR A 121 -1.96 -26.53 20.99
C THR A 121 -1.83 -25.33 20.04
N MET A 122 -2.54 -24.24 20.37
CA MET A 122 -2.39 -22.96 19.68
C MET A 122 -1.02 -22.36 20.00
N ARG A 123 -0.20 -22.12 18.98
CA ARG A 123 1.19 -21.68 19.11
C ARG A 123 1.35 -20.17 19.04
N GLY A 124 0.45 -19.51 18.34
CA GLY A 124 0.48 -18.07 18.12
C GLY A 124 -0.25 -17.70 16.85
N TRP A 125 -0.25 -16.40 16.56
CA TRP A 125 -0.78 -15.89 15.32
C TRP A 125 0.33 -15.89 14.26
N HIS A 126 -0.01 -16.27 13.04
CA HIS A 126 0.84 -16.18 11.84
C HIS A 126 0.04 -15.60 10.68
N ALA A 127 0.70 -15.07 9.67
CA ALA A 127 0.02 -14.41 8.59
C ALA A 127 0.65 -14.75 7.27
N VAL A 128 -0.24 -14.86 6.30
CA VAL A 128 -0.02 -15.61 5.09
C VAL A 128 -0.73 -14.90 3.93
N THR A 129 -0.24 -15.14 2.72
CA THR A 129 -0.76 -14.47 1.52
C THR A 129 -1.67 -15.40 0.75
N ILE A 130 -2.92 -15.01 0.53
CA ILE A 130 -3.84 -15.69 -0.38
C ILE A 130 -3.51 -15.28 -1.81
N VAL A 131 -3.30 -16.27 -2.67
CA VAL A 131 -2.85 -16.07 -4.06
C VAL A 131 -3.76 -16.72 -5.11
N GLY A 132 -4.73 -17.50 -4.68
CA GLY A 132 -5.54 -18.36 -5.55
C GLY A 132 -6.69 -18.98 -4.78
N TYR A 133 -7.59 -19.64 -5.50
CA TYR A 133 -8.65 -20.45 -4.91
C TYR A 133 -9.02 -21.60 -5.84
N ASP A 134 -9.63 -22.64 -5.29
CA ASP A 134 -10.19 -23.76 -6.03
C ASP A 134 -11.50 -24.17 -5.34
N ASP A 135 -12.64 -23.90 -5.99
CA ASP A 135 -13.97 -24.22 -5.49
C ASP A 135 -14.28 -25.73 -5.54
N THR A 136 -13.49 -26.51 -6.29
CA THR A 136 -13.70 -27.94 -6.52
C THR A 136 -12.85 -28.81 -5.60
N LEU A 137 -11.89 -28.23 -4.89
CA LEU A 137 -11.01 -28.95 -3.99
C LEU A 137 -11.84 -29.61 -2.88
N THR A 138 -11.79 -30.94 -2.80
CA THR A 138 -12.46 -31.70 -1.73
C THR A 138 -11.63 -31.61 -0.46
N THR A 139 -12.22 -31.10 0.62
CA THR A 139 -11.55 -30.92 1.93
C THR A 139 -12.37 -31.55 3.06
N ALA A 140 -11.77 -31.67 4.24
CA ALA A 140 -12.48 -32.13 5.45
C ALA A 140 -13.66 -31.22 5.87
N ASP A 141 -13.64 -29.94 5.46
CA ASP A 141 -14.71 -28.98 5.75
C ASP A 141 -15.75 -28.85 4.63
N GLY A 142 -15.67 -29.68 3.59
CA GLY A 142 -16.48 -29.56 2.37
C GLY A 142 -15.68 -29.01 1.17
N PRO A 143 -16.35 -28.70 0.05
CA PRO A 143 -15.67 -28.23 -1.15
C PRO A 143 -15.18 -26.79 -0.99
N GLY A 144 -13.97 -26.52 -1.50
CA GLY A 144 -13.48 -25.16 -1.69
C GLY A 144 -12.41 -24.73 -0.69
N ALA A 145 -11.32 -24.18 -1.22
CA ALA A 145 -10.23 -23.62 -0.43
C ALA A 145 -9.49 -22.50 -1.15
N PHE A 146 -8.83 -21.64 -0.37
CA PHE A 146 -7.85 -20.69 -0.86
C PHE A 146 -6.47 -21.32 -0.96
N ARG A 147 -5.74 -21.00 -2.04
CA ARG A 147 -4.31 -21.29 -2.16
C ARG A 147 -3.53 -20.20 -1.45
N VAL A 148 -2.64 -20.62 -0.56
CA VAL A 148 -1.96 -19.71 0.36
C VAL A 148 -0.44 -19.91 0.31
N ALA A 149 0.29 -18.81 0.16
CA ALA A 149 1.74 -18.74 0.29
C ALA A 149 2.13 -18.65 1.76
N ASN A 150 2.98 -19.56 2.23
CA ASN A 150 3.63 -19.45 3.52
C ASN A 150 5.06 -18.92 3.38
N SER A 151 5.64 -18.54 4.51
CA SER A 151 6.91 -17.84 4.64
C SER A 151 8.00 -18.74 5.27
N TRP A 152 7.77 -20.06 5.38
CA TRP A 152 8.65 -21.01 6.07
C TRP A 152 9.58 -21.80 5.14
N GLY A 153 9.79 -21.28 3.92
CA GLY A 153 10.66 -21.87 2.91
C GLY A 153 10.02 -23.02 2.13
N THR A 154 10.64 -23.38 1.01
CA THR A 154 10.13 -24.38 0.07
C THR A 154 10.16 -25.81 0.63
N GLY A 155 10.93 -26.05 1.68
CA GLY A 155 10.99 -27.34 2.37
C GLY A 155 9.75 -27.67 3.20
N TRP A 156 8.90 -26.67 3.50
CA TRP A 156 7.66 -26.84 4.27
C TRP A 156 6.43 -26.98 3.35
N GLY A 157 5.40 -27.72 3.78
CA GLY A 157 4.14 -27.85 3.04
C GLY A 157 4.33 -28.33 1.60
N ASP A 158 3.47 -27.87 0.70
CA ASP A 158 3.57 -28.11 -0.74
C ASP A 158 4.47 -27.04 -1.37
N ALA A 159 5.79 -27.25 -1.32
CA ALA A 159 6.80 -26.31 -1.81
C ALA A 159 6.71 -24.88 -1.23
N GLY A 160 6.34 -24.74 0.04
CA GLY A 160 6.11 -23.46 0.72
C GLY A 160 4.67 -22.98 0.70
N TRP A 161 3.76 -23.76 0.10
CA TRP A 161 2.36 -23.41 -0.05
C TRP A 161 1.46 -24.41 0.68
N PHE A 162 0.21 -24.01 0.90
CA PHE A 162 -0.84 -24.87 1.44
C PHE A 162 -2.21 -24.37 0.97
N TRP A 163 -3.25 -25.15 1.24
CA TRP A 163 -4.64 -24.77 1.02
C TRP A 163 -5.30 -24.47 2.35
N MET A 164 -6.09 -23.39 2.45
CA MET A 164 -6.89 -23.09 3.63
C MET A 164 -8.36 -23.15 3.26
N THR A 165 -9.14 -23.99 3.93
CA THR A 165 -10.56 -24.17 3.60
C THR A 165 -11.34 -22.87 3.80
N TYR A 166 -12.43 -22.68 3.05
CA TYR A 166 -13.30 -21.51 3.27
C TYR A 166 -13.87 -21.48 4.70
N ALA A 167 -14.19 -22.66 5.25
CA ALA A 167 -14.64 -22.78 6.63
C ALA A 167 -13.57 -22.32 7.63
N ALA A 168 -12.29 -22.69 7.44
CA ALA A 168 -11.20 -22.24 8.29
C ALA A 168 -10.98 -20.72 8.20
N VAL A 169 -11.22 -20.10 7.05
CA VAL A 169 -11.17 -18.63 6.95
C VAL A 169 -12.30 -17.97 7.73
N MET A 170 -13.51 -18.53 7.73
CA MET A 170 -14.65 -17.99 8.49
C MET A 170 -14.61 -18.30 9.98
N ASP A 171 -13.85 -19.31 10.41
CA ASP A 171 -13.72 -19.73 11.81
C ASP A 171 -12.81 -18.79 12.61
N GLU A 172 -13.37 -18.22 13.68
CA GLU A 172 -12.67 -17.27 14.57
C GLU A 172 -11.53 -17.89 15.39
N GLN A 173 -11.52 -19.20 15.50
CA GLN A 173 -10.46 -19.95 16.16
C GLN A 173 -9.33 -20.34 15.20
N MET A 174 -9.51 -20.09 13.90
CA MET A 174 -8.55 -20.40 12.84
C MET A 174 -8.01 -19.13 12.20
N SER A 175 -8.79 -18.05 12.13
CA SER A 175 -8.40 -16.81 11.47
C SER A 175 -8.92 -15.54 12.17
N GLY A 176 -8.34 -14.39 11.80
CA GLY A 176 -8.82 -13.07 12.22
C GLY A 176 -10.11 -12.64 11.50
N ARG A 177 -10.55 -13.39 10.47
CA ARG A 177 -11.72 -13.11 9.61
C ARG A 177 -11.67 -11.72 8.93
N GLN A 178 -10.48 -11.14 8.88
CA GLN A 178 -10.19 -9.87 8.23
C GLN A 178 -9.09 -10.15 7.20
N VAL A 179 -9.47 -10.13 5.93
CA VAL A 179 -8.55 -10.30 4.81
C VAL A 179 -8.12 -8.92 4.34
N GLU A 180 -6.85 -8.59 4.50
CA GLU A 180 -6.28 -7.27 4.26
C GLU A 180 -5.61 -7.22 2.88
N PHE A 181 -5.65 -6.05 2.26
CA PHE A 181 -4.94 -5.76 1.02
C PHE A 181 -4.63 -4.27 0.95
N VAL A 182 -3.74 -3.87 0.05
CA VAL A 182 -3.45 -2.46 -0.20
C VAL A 182 -3.91 -2.12 -1.61
N ARG A 183 -4.56 -0.97 -1.77
CA ARG A 183 -4.81 -0.41 -3.10
C ARG A 183 -3.52 0.23 -3.59
N ASP A 184 -3.08 -0.16 -4.77
CA ASP A 184 -1.83 0.34 -5.35
C ASP A 184 -2.00 1.76 -5.92
N ARG A 185 -0.97 2.59 -5.75
CA ARG A 185 -0.84 3.82 -6.55
C ARG A 185 -0.19 3.44 -7.89
N ILE A 186 -0.99 3.35 -8.94
CA ILE A 186 -0.49 2.97 -10.28
C ILE A 186 0.32 4.10 -10.90
N GLY A 187 1.59 3.82 -11.24
CA GLY A 187 2.47 4.80 -11.87
C GLY A 187 2.88 5.95 -10.93
N TYR A 188 2.96 5.67 -9.64
CA TYR A 188 3.33 6.65 -8.63
C TYR A 188 4.78 7.12 -8.77
N GLU A 189 4.96 8.44 -8.71
CA GLU A 189 6.26 9.10 -8.67
C GLU A 189 6.26 10.05 -7.46
N PRO A 190 7.18 9.89 -6.50
CA PRO A 190 7.27 10.82 -5.38
C PRO A 190 7.74 12.20 -5.90
N VAL A 191 7.14 13.27 -5.38
CA VAL A 191 7.47 14.66 -5.78
C VAL A 191 8.04 15.49 -4.63
N LEU A 192 7.77 15.11 -3.38
CA LEU A 192 8.21 15.86 -2.21
C LEU A 192 8.75 14.91 -1.15
N VAL A 193 9.98 15.17 -0.69
CA VAL A 193 10.73 14.27 0.19
C VAL A 193 11.21 15.03 1.42
N GLY A 194 11.00 14.45 2.60
CA GLY A 194 11.56 14.93 3.86
C GLY A 194 12.69 14.02 4.35
N ARG A 195 13.78 14.58 4.86
CA ARG A 195 14.89 13.85 5.47
C ARG A 195 15.09 14.35 6.90
N VAL A 196 15.05 13.42 7.84
CA VAL A 196 15.07 13.71 9.28
C VAL A 196 16.20 12.95 9.95
N THR A 197 17.02 13.65 10.74
CA THR A 197 18.01 13.02 11.64
C THR A 197 17.69 13.39 13.08
N ILE A 198 17.62 12.36 13.94
CA ILE A 198 17.31 12.50 15.36
C ILE A 198 18.33 11.69 16.14
N SER A 199 18.84 12.27 17.24
CA SER A 199 19.59 11.55 18.25
C SER A 199 18.70 11.33 19.46
N HIS A 200 18.23 10.11 19.67
CA HIS A 200 17.49 9.72 20.87
C HIS A 200 17.86 8.27 21.21
N PRO A 201 18.11 7.91 22.48
CA PRO A 201 18.42 6.53 22.87
C PRO A 201 17.22 5.58 22.71
N THR A 202 16.01 6.13 22.65
CA THR A 202 14.74 5.41 22.76
C THR A 202 13.75 5.83 21.66
N ARG A 203 13.93 5.29 20.45
CA ARG A 203 13.12 5.67 19.27
C ARG A 203 11.67 5.21 19.34
N ASP A 204 11.36 4.19 20.13
CA ASP A 204 9.97 3.71 20.30
C ASP A 204 9.16 4.61 21.23
N ARG A 205 9.79 5.63 21.81
CA ARG A 205 9.16 6.65 22.68
C ARG A 205 9.01 8.00 22.00
N VAL A 206 9.57 8.18 20.80
CA VAL A 206 9.49 9.44 20.05
C VAL A 206 8.53 9.32 18.87
N GLY A 207 7.64 10.30 18.77
CA GLY A 207 6.61 10.44 17.75
C GLY A 207 6.99 11.60 16.87
N LEU A 208 6.66 11.50 15.58
CA LEU A 208 7.01 12.50 14.60
C LEU A 208 5.77 12.99 13.87
N GLU A 209 5.76 14.25 13.52
CA GLU A 209 4.76 14.88 12.67
C GLU A 209 5.49 15.61 11.55
N LEU A 210 5.06 15.42 10.31
CA LEU A 210 5.57 16.17 9.17
C LEU A 210 4.41 16.78 8.41
N GLY A 211 4.57 18.02 7.98
CA GLY A 211 3.49 18.71 7.28
C GLY A 211 3.94 19.97 6.56
N VAL A 212 2.97 20.61 5.92
CA VAL A 212 3.11 21.93 5.32
C VAL A 212 2.69 22.96 6.37
N ALA A 213 3.48 24.01 6.52
CA ALA A 213 3.21 25.07 7.48
C ALA A 213 1.95 25.87 7.08
N PRO A 214 1.34 26.64 8.00
CA PRO A 214 1.77 26.90 9.39
C PRO A 214 1.45 25.74 10.34
N VAL A 215 2.36 25.47 11.30
CA VAL A 215 2.24 24.38 12.29
C VAL A 215 0.92 24.40 13.08
N GLY A 216 0.41 25.59 13.43
CA GLY A 216 -0.80 25.71 14.25
C GLY A 216 -2.10 25.40 13.51
N MET A 217 -2.10 25.44 12.18
CA MET A 217 -3.25 25.13 11.34
C MET A 217 -2.74 24.59 10.00
N PRO A 218 -2.12 23.40 9.99
CA PRO A 218 -1.44 22.91 8.82
C PRO A 218 -2.48 22.54 7.76
N PRO A 219 -2.37 23.00 6.51
CA PRO A 219 -3.26 22.59 5.44
C PRO A 219 -3.12 21.09 5.14
N TRP A 220 -1.95 20.52 5.45
CA TRP A 220 -1.67 19.09 5.37
C TRP A 220 -0.59 18.68 6.36
N PHE A 221 -0.80 17.52 7.00
CA PHE A 221 0.20 16.86 7.83
C PHE A 221 -0.07 15.36 7.89
N TYR A 222 0.92 14.60 8.30
CA TYR A 222 0.72 13.24 8.76
C TYR A 222 1.67 12.91 9.91
N GLU A 223 1.24 11.96 10.73
CA GLU A 223 2.00 11.48 11.88
C GLU A 223 2.70 10.16 11.57
N PHE A 224 3.91 10.02 12.10
CA PHE A 224 4.65 8.79 12.14
C PHE A 224 4.89 8.39 13.60
N ARG A 225 4.64 7.11 13.92
CA ARG A 225 4.77 6.57 15.29
C ARG A 225 3.90 7.27 16.34
N SER A 226 2.70 7.75 15.97
CA SER A 226 1.73 8.27 16.96
C SER A 226 1.12 7.22 17.90
N TRP A 227 1.28 5.92 17.61
CA TRP A 227 0.95 4.82 18.52
C TRP A 227 2.16 3.94 18.76
N ARG A 228 2.55 3.78 20.03
CA ARG A 228 3.82 3.20 20.46
C ARG A 228 3.61 2.07 21.46
N ARG A 229 4.40 1.01 21.34
CA ARG A 229 4.55 -0.05 22.37
C ARG A 229 6.02 -0.41 22.49
N ALA A 230 6.70 0.20 23.46
CA ALA A 230 8.11 -0.07 23.73
C ALA A 230 8.29 -1.48 24.31
N HIS A 231 8.56 -2.46 23.43
CA HIS A 231 8.92 -3.82 23.83
C HIS A 231 10.40 -4.11 23.58
N LEU A 232 11.02 -3.46 22.58
CA LEU A 232 12.41 -3.65 22.13
C LEU A 232 13.00 -2.31 21.67
N ASP A 233 13.09 -1.39 22.61
CA ASP A 233 13.50 -0.01 22.34
C ASP A 233 14.98 0.08 21.92
N ARG A 234 15.26 1.00 21.01
CA ARG A 234 16.55 1.17 20.34
C ARG A 234 16.80 2.64 20.02
N PRO A 235 18.06 3.07 19.85
CA PRO A 235 18.32 4.42 19.39
C PRO A 235 17.84 4.66 17.96
N PHE A 236 17.59 5.91 17.62
CA PHE A 236 17.42 6.32 16.22
C PHE A 236 18.67 5.98 15.40
N PRO A 237 18.52 5.75 14.07
CA PRO A 237 19.66 5.59 13.17
C PRO A 237 20.57 6.81 13.17
N ALA A 238 21.86 6.60 12.90
CA ALA A 238 22.80 7.68 12.63
C ALA A 238 22.58 8.35 11.26
N ASN A 239 21.91 7.66 10.32
CA ASN A 239 21.57 8.19 9.00
C ASN A 239 20.20 8.86 8.99
N ALA A 240 19.93 9.66 7.94
CA ALA A 240 18.63 10.27 7.75
C ALA A 240 17.53 9.21 7.52
N ILE A 241 16.38 9.48 8.10
CA ILE A 241 15.11 8.82 7.82
C ILE A 241 14.44 9.61 6.70
N VAL A 242 14.02 8.91 5.65
CA VAL A 242 13.41 9.52 4.47
C VAL A 242 11.90 9.30 4.50
N PHE A 243 11.17 10.37 4.24
CA PHE A 243 9.72 10.44 4.28
C PHE A 243 9.16 10.91 2.94
N ASP A 244 8.06 10.28 2.51
CA ASP A 244 7.33 10.69 1.33
C ASP A 244 6.25 11.71 1.71
N LEU A 245 6.50 12.96 1.38
CA LEU A 245 5.64 14.10 1.67
C LEU A 245 4.77 14.51 0.47
N SER A 246 4.73 13.70 -0.59
CA SER A 246 4.12 14.08 -1.88
C SER A 246 2.65 14.48 -1.79
N ASP A 247 1.88 13.90 -0.88
CA ASP A 247 0.48 14.31 -0.67
C ASP A 247 0.36 15.75 -0.11
N GLY A 248 1.44 16.32 0.42
CA GLY A 248 1.52 17.71 0.87
C GLY A 248 1.92 18.70 -0.24
N ALA A 249 2.41 18.20 -1.39
CA ALA A 249 2.92 19.07 -2.44
C ALA A 249 1.85 19.97 -3.07
N GLU A 250 0.58 19.53 -3.07
CA GLU A 250 -0.54 20.32 -3.59
C GLU A 250 -0.82 21.62 -2.80
N PHE A 251 -0.26 21.74 -1.59
CA PHE A 251 -0.41 22.90 -0.71
C PHE A 251 0.76 23.89 -0.82
N LEU A 252 1.75 23.59 -1.67
CA LEU A 252 2.88 24.47 -1.94
C LEU A 252 2.60 25.35 -3.16
N VAL A 253 3.06 26.59 -3.14
CA VAL A 253 2.79 27.59 -4.18
C VAL A 253 3.98 27.86 -5.10
N GLY A 254 5.16 27.34 -4.77
CA GLY A 254 6.40 27.48 -5.54
C GLY A 254 7.13 28.81 -5.31
N ASN A 255 7.02 29.39 -4.11
CA ASN A 255 7.66 30.65 -3.76
C ASN A 255 8.48 30.55 -2.46
N ASP A 256 9.21 31.61 -2.11
CA ASP A 256 10.07 31.62 -0.92
C ASP A 256 9.31 31.62 0.42
N GLU A 257 7.97 31.60 0.40
CA GLU A 257 7.10 31.46 1.57
C GLU A 257 6.76 29.99 1.88
N ASP A 258 7.03 29.06 0.95
CA ASP A 258 6.77 27.64 1.16
C ASP A 258 7.62 27.10 2.32
N ARG A 259 6.94 26.57 3.33
CA ARG A 259 7.56 26.02 4.54
C ARG A 259 6.98 24.65 4.82
N LEU A 260 7.86 23.71 5.14
CA LEU A 260 7.49 22.42 5.72
C LEU A 260 7.99 22.36 7.14
N PHE A 261 7.32 21.59 7.98
CA PHE A 261 7.73 21.42 9.37
C PHE A 261 7.99 19.96 9.73
N LEU A 262 8.81 19.79 10.76
CA LEU A 262 9.00 18.56 11.52
C LEU A 262 8.65 18.83 12.98
N GLY A 263 7.66 18.11 13.50
CA GLY A 263 7.36 17.98 14.92
C GLY A 263 7.97 16.71 15.49
N ALA A 264 8.52 16.77 16.72
CA ALA A 264 8.94 15.60 17.47
C ALA A 264 8.53 15.72 18.95
N TRP A 265 8.14 14.60 19.57
CA TRP A 265 7.83 14.56 20.99
C TRP A 265 8.12 13.20 21.62
N ASP A 266 8.70 13.23 22.82
CA ASP A 266 8.78 12.08 23.72
C ASP A 266 7.56 12.11 24.67
N ASP A 267 6.73 11.07 24.60
CA ASP A 267 5.52 10.95 25.42
C ASP A 267 5.71 10.18 26.73
N VAL A 268 6.95 9.78 27.05
CA VAL A 268 7.29 9.05 28.26
C VAL A 268 8.29 9.87 29.08
N ASN A 269 8.06 9.95 30.39
CA ASN A 269 9.00 10.56 31.33
C ASN A 269 9.84 9.45 31.95
N ASP A 270 11.05 9.26 31.43
CA ASP A 270 11.95 8.19 31.85
C ASP A 270 13.44 8.57 31.87
N SER A 271 13.71 9.86 31.92
CA SER A 271 15.05 10.45 31.92
C SER A 271 15.85 10.21 30.64
N ALA A 272 15.18 9.82 29.55
CA ALA A 272 15.73 9.86 28.20
C ALA A 272 15.26 11.13 27.50
N ALA A 273 16.21 11.92 27.04
CA ALA A 273 15.94 13.03 26.13
C ALA A 273 16.72 12.80 24.83
N GLY A 274 16.44 13.64 23.84
CA GLY A 274 17.22 13.65 22.61
C GLY A 274 17.10 14.95 21.86
N THR A 275 17.50 14.92 20.60
CA THR A 275 17.73 16.14 19.83
C THR A 275 17.34 15.87 18.38
N ILE A 276 16.56 16.77 17.78
CA ILE A 276 16.47 16.87 16.33
C ILE A 276 17.80 17.45 15.83
N THR A 277 18.56 16.65 15.08
CA THR A 277 19.90 17.04 14.60
C THR A 277 19.89 17.54 13.16
N GLY A 278 18.79 17.37 12.44
CA GLY A 278 18.67 17.80 11.05
C GLY A 278 17.28 17.56 10.46
N PHE A 279 16.85 18.51 9.64
CA PHE A 279 15.65 18.39 8.81
C PHE A 279 15.88 19.09 7.47
N SER A 280 15.67 18.37 6.38
CA SER A 280 15.71 18.93 5.04
C SER A 280 14.56 18.41 4.20
N VAL A 281 14.18 19.20 3.20
CA VAL A 281 13.08 18.92 2.29
C VAL A 281 13.55 19.14 0.85
N GLU A 282 13.04 18.34 -0.06
CA GLU A 282 13.39 18.38 -1.47
C GLU A 282 12.13 18.18 -2.31
N HIS A 283 11.85 19.12 -3.21
CA HIS A 283 10.81 18.97 -4.22
C HIS A 283 11.47 18.46 -5.51
N LEU A 284 11.29 17.17 -5.78
CA LEU A 284 11.98 16.43 -6.84
C LEU A 284 11.67 16.97 -8.24
N GLU A 285 10.42 17.41 -8.48
CA GLU A 285 10.03 17.99 -9.76
C GLU A 285 10.59 19.41 -9.97
N TRP A 286 10.66 20.22 -8.90
CA TRP A 286 11.14 21.59 -8.96
C TRP A 286 12.67 21.67 -8.94
N GLY A 287 13.34 20.60 -8.49
CA GLY A 287 14.77 20.59 -8.26
C GLY A 287 15.21 21.55 -7.14
N THR A 288 14.30 21.90 -6.24
CA THR A 288 14.56 22.79 -5.11
C THR A 288 14.67 22.00 -3.81
N SER A 289 15.51 22.49 -2.90
CA SER A 289 15.71 21.89 -1.59
C SER A 289 15.88 22.95 -0.52
N GLY A 290 15.36 22.65 0.67
CA GLY A 290 15.46 23.46 1.87
C GLY A 290 16.08 22.68 3.01
N THR A 291 16.86 23.34 3.86
CA THR A 291 17.35 22.76 5.12
C THR A 291 16.96 23.68 6.25
N SER A 292 16.42 23.12 7.34
CA SER A 292 16.11 23.89 8.53
C SER A 292 17.39 24.43 9.16
N PRO A 293 17.48 25.73 9.49
CA PRO A 293 18.62 26.30 10.18
C PRO A 293 18.57 26.10 11.71
N GLU A 294 17.47 25.55 12.23
CA GLU A 294 17.18 25.48 13.67
C GLU A 294 17.93 24.37 14.42
N PRO A 295 18.17 23.17 13.85
CA PRO A 295 18.93 22.14 14.54
C PRO A 295 20.31 22.60 15.01
N PRO A 296 20.77 22.18 16.20
CA PRO A 296 20.13 21.19 17.07
C PRO A 296 18.97 21.76 17.91
N VAL A 297 17.85 21.03 17.97
CA VAL A 297 16.69 21.35 18.82
C VAL A 297 16.38 20.19 19.76
N GLU A 298 16.34 20.47 21.06
CA GLU A 298 16.09 19.46 22.10
C GLU A 298 14.64 18.93 22.04
N ILE A 299 14.50 17.62 22.19
CA ILE A 299 13.25 16.88 22.40
C ILE A 299 13.18 16.61 23.92
N PRO A 300 12.32 17.32 24.67
CA PRO A 300 12.24 17.15 26.11
C PRO A 300 11.65 15.79 26.51
N ASP A 301 12.20 15.19 27.55
CA ASP A 301 11.70 13.96 28.20
C ASP A 301 10.29 14.18 28.77
N GLY A 302 9.32 13.35 28.35
CA GLY A 302 7.91 13.47 28.72
C GLY A 302 7.26 14.83 28.40
N GLY A 303 7.76 15.53 27.37
CA GLY A 303 7.39 16.88 27.00
C GLY A 303 6.31 17.01 25.92
N GLY A 304 5.88 18.25 25.67
CA GLY A 304 5.08 18.59 24.49
C GLY A 304 5.92 18.59 23.21
N PRO A 305 5.27 18.63 22.02
CA PRO A 305 5.97 18.63 20.75
C PRO A 305 6.81 19.88 20.53
N VAL A 306 8.02 19.67 20.03
CA VAL A 306 8.90 20.71 19.50
C VAL A 306 8.82 20.67 17.98
N PHE A 307 8.82 21.84 17.35
CA PHE A 307 8.69 21.99 15.91
C PHE A 307 9.85 22.79 15.35
N ILE A 308 10.30 22.39 14.17
CA ILE A 308 11.24 23.15 13.34
C ILE A 308 10.71 23.22 11.91
N GLU A 309 11.08 24.25 11.17
CA GLU A 309 10.67 24.50 9.79
C GLU A 309 11.87 24.50 8.83
N ALA A 310 11.63 23.98 7.63
CA ALA A 310 12.54 24.11 6.50
C ALA A 310 11.82 24.89 5.38
N GLY A 311 12.44 26.00 4.95
CA GLY A 311 11.98 26.77 3.81
C GLY A 311 12.37 26.12 2.50
N LEU A 312 11.39 25.90 1.63
CA LEU A 312 11.62 25.43 0.28
C LEU A 312 11.69 26.66 -0.64
N PRO A 313 12.86 26.98 -1.23
CA PRO A 313 13.01 28.17 -2.05
C PRO A 313 12.22 28.04 -3.35
N ALA A 314 11.88 29.20 -3.95
CA ALA A 314 11.26 29.25 -5.26
C ALA A 314 12.10 28.49 -6.31
N ALA A 315 11.44 27.74 -7.19
CA ALA A 315 12.09 27.21 -8.38
C ALA A 315 12.53 28.40 -9.24
N GLY A 316 13.83 28.64 -9.36
CA GLY A 316 14.37 29.70 -10.22
C GLY A 316 13.80 29.60 -11.64
N VAL A 317 13.76 30.71 -12.37
CA VAL A 317 13.23 30.84 -13.75
C VAL A 317 14.11 30.12 -14.79
N ALA A 318 14.64 28.94 -14.48
CA ALA A 318 15.17 28.01 -15.47
C ALA A 318 13.99 27.22 -16.01
N ASP A 319 13.91 27.10 -17.34
CA ASP A 319 12.83 26.46 -18.10
C ASP A 319 12.18 25.33 -17.30
N ARG A 320 10.98 25.62 -16.79
CA ARG A 320 10.06 24.57 -16.34
C ARG A 320 10.04 23.58 -17.50
N PRO A 321 10.52 22.32 -17.37
CA PRO A 321 10.21 21.33 -18.39
C PRO A 321 8.69 21.35 -18.45
N GLU A 322 8.14 21.79 -19.60
CA GLU A 322 6.74 22.14 -19.80
C GLU A 322 5.89 21.38 -18.80
N ALA A 323 5.34 22.10 -17.81
CA ALA A 323 4.60 21.51 -16.70
C ALA A 323 3.82 20.34 -17.28
N ARG A 324 4.28 19.11 -17.00
CA ARG A 324 3.67 17.94 -17.60
C ARG A 324 2.27 18.04 -17.04
N LEU A 325 1.31 18.42 -17.89
CA LEU A 325 -0.10 18.46 -17.55
C LEU A 325 -0.31 17.21 -16.71
N PRO A 326 -0.79 17.34 -15.45
CA PRO A 326 -0.87 16.22 -14.53
C PRO A 326 -1.39 15.07 -15.35
N LYS A 327 -0.56 14.02 -15.51
CA LYS A 327 -0.98 12.84 -16.28
C LYS A 327 -2.31 12.51 -15.65
N PRO A 328 -3.43 12.58 -16.38
CA PRO A 328 -4.72 12.41 -15.74
C PRO A 328 -4.63 11.10 -14.98
N ALA A 329 -4.88 11.14 -13.67
CA ALA A 329 -5.43 9.96 -13.04
C ALA A 329 -6.55 9.48 -13.99
N PRO A 330 -6.79 8.19 -14.17
CA PRO A 330 -7.93 7.72 -14.94
C PRO A 330 -9.22 8.23 -14.26
N HIS A 331 -9.58 9.46 -14.55
CA HIS A 331 -10.79 10.11 -14.11
C HIS A 331 -11.86 9.53 -15.00
N LEU A 332 -12.79 8.77 -14.40
CA LEU A 332 -14.10 8.48 -14.98
C LEU A 332 -14.96 9.76 -14.96
N GLY A 333 -14.44 10.85 -15.52
CA GLY A 333 -15.15 12.08 -15.82
C GLY A 333 -15.58 12.12 -17.29
N PRO A 334 -16.57 12.96 -17.66
CA PRO A 334 -17.09 13.02 -19.02
C PRO A 334 -15.98 13.34 -20.03
N THR A 335 -15.74 12.43 -20.98
CA THR A 335 -14.74 12.63 -22.03
C THR A 335 -15.36 13.42 -23.18
N ILE A 336 -14.86 14.61 -23.49
CA ILE A 336 -15.21 15.31 -24.74
C ILE A 336 -14.30 14.78 -25.85
N ALA A 337 -14.85 14.14 -26.86
CA ALA A 337 -14.10 13.57 -27.97
C ALA A 337 -14.41 14.31 -29.28
N ARG A 338 -13.34 14.73 -29.98
CA ARG A 338 -13.43 15.39 -31.29
C ARG A 338 -12.71 14.53 -32.32
N GLY A 339 -13.49 13.75 -33.07
CA GLY A 339 -13.01 12.89 -34.14
C GLY A 339 -12.28 11.61 -33.73
N VAL A 340 -11.55 11.57 -32.61
CA VAL A 340 -10.92 10.35 -32.10
C VAL A 340 -11.22 10.17 -30.62
N LEU A 341 -11.68 8.98 -30.24
CA LEU A 341 -11.82 8.53 -28.86
C LEU A 341 -10.66 7.60 -28.51
N ASN A 342 -9.83 7.95 -27.52
CA ASN A 342 -8.67 7.16 -27.15
C ASN A 342 -8.90 6.43 -25.81
N LEU A 343 -8.90 5.09 -25.83
CA LEU A 343 -8.95 4.26 -24.63
C LEU A 343 -7.52 3.93 -24.16
N ALA A 344 -6.93 4.81 -23.36
CA ALA A 344 -5.63 4.54 -22.75
C ALA A 344 -5.82 3.77 -21.42
N GLY A 345 -5.19 2.60 -21.30
CA GLY A 345 -5.16 1.82 -20.04
C GLY A 345 -6.09 0.59 -19.97
N LEU A 346 -6.86 0.29 -21.01
CA LEU A 346 -7.70 -0.90 -21.09
C LEU A 346 -7.19 -1.86 -22.18
N GLY A 347 -6.27 -2.77 -21.80
CA GLY A 347 -5.93 -4.00 -22.54
C GLY A 347 -4.58 -4.03 -23.26
N HIS A 348 -3.57 -4.70 -22.70
CA HIS A 348 -3.04 -6.04 -23.10
C HIS A 348 -1.71 -6.31 -22.37
N ASN A 349 -1.62 -7.45 -21.68
CA ASN A 349 -0.35 -8.02 -21.19
C ASN A 349 0.35 -8.71 -22.39
N PRO A 350 1.59 -8.34 -22.76
CA PRO A 350 2.27 -8.92 -23.92
C PRO A 350 2.89 -10.33 -23.68
N ASP A 351 2.79 -10.92 -22.48
CA ASP A 351 3.46 -12.20 -22.16
C ASP A 351 2.55 -13.45 -22.06
N SER A 352 1.31 -13.45 -22.57
CA SER A 352 0.47 -14.67 -22.56
C SER A 352 0.82 -15.66 -23.68
N ARG A 353 1.69 -16.63 -23.39
CA ARG A 353 1.99 -17.80 -24.25
C ARG A 353 0.93 -18.92 -24.24
N SER A 354 -0.31 -18.63 -23.90
CA SER A 354 -1.41 -19.61 -23.99
C SER A 354 -2.66 -18.93 -24.51
N GLY A 355 -2.79 -18.86 -25.84
CA GLY A 355 -3.97 -18.33 -26.50
C GLY A 355 -5.17 -19.24 -26.34
N ILE A 356 -6.07 -18.90 -25.42
CA ILE A 356 -7.54 -19.04 -25.52
C ILE A 356 -8.13 -17.97 -24.56
N GLY A 357 -8.50 -16.79 -25.07
CA GLY A 357 -9.01 -15.71 -24.22
C GLY A 357 -9.95 -14.80 -25.00
N LEU A 358 -11.26 -14.95 -24.78
CA LEU A 358 -12.29 -14.04 -25.28
C LEU A 358 -12.84 -13.26 -24.07
N CYS A 359 -12.15 -12.19 -23.67
CA CYS A 359 -12.80 -11.10 -22.97
C CYS A 359 -13.57 -10.29 -24.02
N PRO A 360 -14.87 -10.00 -23.85
CA PRO A 360 -15.60 -9.18 -24.82
C PRO A 360 -15.00 -7.77 -24.87
N ALA A 361 -14.82 -7.24 -26.08
CA ALA A 361 -14.27 -5.91 -26.31
C ALA A 361 -15.21 -4.80 -25.76
N PRO A 362 -14.69 -3.67 -25.26
CA PRO A 362 -15.51 -2.54 -24.83
C PRO A 362 -16.38 -2.03 -25.99
N VAL A 363 -17.55 -1.48 -25.69
CA VAL A 363 -18.51 -0.97 -26.70
C VAL A 363 -18.90 0.48 -26.42
N LEU A 364 -19.28 1.18 -27.47
CA LEU A 364 -19.87 2.53 -27.41
C LEU A 364 -21.39 2.44 -27.62
N LEU A 365 -22.15 3.07 -26.73
CA LEU A 365 -23.61 3.13 -26.75
C LEU A 365 -24.11 4.55 -27.03
N ASP A 366 -25.27 4.70 -27.65
CA ASP A 366 -25.99 5.96 -27.76
C ASP A 366 -26.74 6.33 -26.47
N ALA A 367 -27.37 7.50 -26.44
CA ALA A 367 -28.17 7.96 -25.30
C ALA A 367 -29.39 7.07 -24.97
N ALA A 368 -29.83 6.22 -25.90
CA ALA A 368 -30.88 5.24 -25.71
C ALA A 368 -30.35 3.86 -25.25
N GLY A 369 -29.03 3.73 -25.05
CA GLY A 369 -28.38 2.49 -24.62
C GLY A 369 -28.14 1.48 -25.75
N ARG A 370 -28.30 1.88 -27.02
CA ARG A 370 -28.08 1.00 -28.17
C ARG A 370 -26.61 1.03 -28.57
N LYS A 371 -26.04 -0.14 -28.86
CA LYS A 371 -24.65 -0.25 -29.34
C LYS A 371 -24.49 0.44 -30.69
N VAL A 372 -23.48 1.29 -30.77
CA VAL A 372 -23.12 2.08 -31.96
C VAL A 372 -21.82 1.57 -32.58
N MET A 373 -20.86 1.14 -31.75
CA MET A 373 -19.53 0.72 -32.22
C MET A 373 -18.85 -0.23 -31.21
N ASP A 374 -18.02 -1.15 -31.69
CA ASP A 374 -17.02 -1.87 -30.89
C ASP A 374 -15.76 -1.03 -30.74
N LEU A 375 -15.22 -0.95 -29.52
CA LEU A 375 -14.04 -0.16 -29.20
C LEU A 375 -12.82 -1.07 -29.06
N GLN A 376 -11.70 -0.60 -29.57
CA GLN A 376 -10.38 -1.22 -29.44
C GLN A 376 -9.54 -0.46 -28.41
N PRO A 377 -8.55 -1.10 -27.77
CA PRO A 377 -7.53 -0.40 -27.01
C PRO A 377 -6.86 0.70 -27.86
N GLY A 378 -6.65 1.88 -27.29
CA GLY A 378 -6.07 3.02 -28.02
C GLY A 378 -7.10 3.83 -28.84
N LYS A 379 -6.67 4.33 -30.00
CA LYS A 379 -7.42 5.31 -30.81
C LYS A 379 -8.55 4.65 -31.61
N ASN A 380 -9.77 5.14 -31.42
CA ASN A 380 -10.97 4.77 -32.18
C ASN A 380 -11.48 6.00 -32.96
N ASP A 381 -11.66 5.88 -34.27
CA ASP A 381 -12.19 6.97 -35.12
C ASP A 381 -13.70 7.10 -34.94
N ILE A 382 -14.15 8.25 -34.47
CA ILE A 382 -15.56 8.56 -34.20
C ILE A 382 -16.08 9.71 -35.06
N ARG A 383 -15.33 10.17 -36.08
CA ARG A 383 -15.74 11.30 -36.96
C ARG A 383 -17.04 11.05 -37.71
N HIS A 384 -17.39 9.78 -37.89
CA HIS A 384 -18.61 9.34 -38.56
C HIS A 384 -19.86 9.42 -37.66
N LEU A 385 -19.70 9.65 -36.35
CA LEU A 385 -20.80 9.76 -35.40
C LEU A 385 -21.33 11.20 -35.31
N ALA A 386 -22.65 11.34 -35.10
CA ALA A 386 -23.26 12.64 -34.90
C ALA A 386 -22.86 13.25 -33.55
N PRO A 387 -22.72 14.58 -33.44
CA PRO A 387 -22.51 15.23 -32.16
C PRO A 387 -23.63 14.88 -31.16
N GLY A 388 -23.26 14.56 -29.93
CA GLY A 388 -24.22 14.07 -28.95
C GLY A 388 -23.56 13.38 -27.76
N VAL A 389 -24.40 12.85 -26.87
CA VAL A 389 -23.98 12.11 -25.68
C VAL A 389 -24.00 10.61 -25.97
N TYR A 390 -22.90 9.95 -25.65
CA TYR A 390 -22.66 8.52 -25.80
C TYR A 390 -22.12 7.96 -24.48
N PHE A 391 -22.07 6.64 -24.35
CA PHE A 391 -21.59 5.95 -23.17
C PHE A 391 -20.64 4.81 -23.55
N VAL A 392 -19.46 4.75 -22.95
CA VAL A 392 -18.57 3.60 -23.07
C VAL A 392 -18.96 2.58 -22.02
N GLN A 393 -19.15 1.33 -22.44
CA GLN A 393 -19.38 0.19 -21.59
C GLN A 393 -18.25 -0.82 -21.79
N ALA A 394 -17.45 -1.05 -20.75
CA ALA A 394 -16.51 -2.16 -20.67
C ALA A 394 -17.14 -3.25 -19.80
N GLU A 395 -17.28 -4.48 -20.30
CA GLU A 395 -17.86 -5.55 -19.50
C GLU A 395 -16.83 -6.14 -18.53
N GLY A 396 -17.12 -5.98 -17.25
CA GLY A 396 -16.28 -6.46 -16.14
C GLY A 396 -16.61 -5.78 -14.82
N GLN A 397 -17.90 -5.57 -14.50
CA GLN A 397 -18.41 -5.17 -13.17
C GLN A 397 -19.93 -5.00 -13.24
N TRP A 398 -20.67 -5.80 -12.47
CA TRP A 398 -22.09 -5.54 -12.19
C TRP A 398 -22.18 -4.56 -11.02
N SER A 399 -22.20 -3.28 -11.35
CA SER A 399 -22.81 -2.23 -10.54
C SER A 399 -23.30 -1.15 -11.50
N GLU A 400 -24.43 -0.52 -11.19
CA GLU A 400 -25.16 0.42 -12.06
C GLU A 400 -24.44 1.77 -12.28
N GLY A 401 -23.10 1.78 -12.29
CA GLY A 401 -22.25 2.99 -12.30
C GLY A 401 -21.07 3.00 -13.28
N SER A 402 -20.71 1.90 -13.96
CA SER A 402 -19.52 1.85 -14.84
C SER A 402 -19.82 2.20 -16.31
N ARG A 403 -20.57 3.28 -16.55
CA ARG A 403 -20.72 3.89 -17.88
C ARG A 403 -19.96 5.22 -17.92
N ALA A 404 -18.88 5.28 -18.68
CA ALA A 404 -18.18 6.54 -18.89
C ALA A 404 -18.95 7.37 -19.94
N LYS A 405 -19.44 8.55 -19.54
CA LYS A 405 -20.10 9.48 -20.46
C LYS A 405 -19.07 10.06 -21.45
N VAL A 406 -19.38 9.97 -22.73
CA VAL A 406 -18.61 10.60 -23.82
C VAL A 406 -19.49 11.64 -24.51
N VAL A 407 -18.98 12.85 -24.68
CA VAL A 407 -19.66 13.90 -25.45
C VAL A 407 -18.91 14.09 -26.76
N ILE A 408 -19.52 13.74 -27.88
CA ILE A 408 -18.95 13.95 -29.21
C ILE A 408 -19.28 15.37 -29.66
N GLN A 409 -18.25 16.16 -29.98
CA GLN A 409 -18.37 17.49 -30.57
C GLN A 409 -17.63 17.52 -31.92
N ARG A 410 -18.04 18.42 -32.82
CA ARG A 410 -17.29 18.72 -34.04
C ARG A 410 -16.12 19.66 -33.75
#